data_AF-A0A6L6G8A8-F1
#
_entry.id   AF-A0A6L6G8A8-F1
#
_cell.length_a   1.000
_cell.length_b   1.000
_cell.length_c   1.000
_cell.angle_alpha   90.00
_cell.angle_beta   90.00
_cell.angle_gamma   90.00
#
_symmetry.space_group_name_H-M   'P 1'
#
loop_
_entity.id
_entity.type
_entity.pdbx_description
1 polymer ?
#
loop_
_entity_poly.entity_id
_entity_poly.type
_entity_poly.pdbx_seq_one_letter_code
_entity_poly.pdbx_strand_id
1 'polypeptide(L)' 'MEQKAIASYSILCVELEELLDVIELGLDDGTPNKMAATLNVVEMALKGIISVHQENIKVMEKIDKEF' A
#
# COMPACT_ATOMS: atom_id res chain seq x y z
N MET A 1 -8.18 17.68 11.27
CA MET A 1 -7.14 16.65 11.09
C MET A 1 -7.71 15.25 11.01
N GLU A 2 -8.59 14.85 11.94
CA GLU A 2 -9.17 13.49 11.98
C GLU A 2 -9.79 13.04 10.65
N GLN A 3 -10.60 13.85 9.97
CA GLN A 3 -11.18 13.47 8.67
C GLN A 3 -10.13 13.18 7.58
N LYS A 4 -9.00 13.91 7.56
CA LYS A 4 -7.92 13.69 6.58
C LYS A 4 -7.13 12.41 6.90
N ALA A 5 -6.93 12.12 8.19
CA ALA A 5 -6.33 10.87 8.64
C ALA A 5 -7.24 9.67 8.28
N ILE A 6 -8.54 9.75 8.59
CA ILE A 6 -9.53 8.71 8.27
C ILE A 6 -9.59 8.43 6.77
N ALA A 7 -9.62 9.46 5.93
CA ALA A 7 -9.61 9.29 4.47
C ALA A 7 -8.33 8.62 3.96
N SER A 8 -7.16 8.99 4.52
CA SER A 8 -5.88 8.39 4.13
C SER A 8 -5.79 6.92 4.54
N TYR A 9 -6.25 6.58 5.75
CA TYR A 9 -6.34 5.19 6.20
C TYR A 9 -7.33 4.37 5.37
N SER A 10 -8.44 4.98 4.93
CA SER A 10 -9.39 4.29 4.04
C SER A 10 -8.79 3.96 2.67
N ILE A 11 -7.93 4.82 2.13
CA ILE A 11 -7.23 4.58 0.86
C ILE A 11 -6.21 3.44 1.02
N LEU A 12 -5.44 3.45 2.13
CA LEU A 12 -4.49 2.38 2.42
C LEU A 12 -5.15 1.00 2.46
N CYS A 13 -6.33 0.89 3.08
CA CYS A 13 -7.03 -0.38 3.16
C CYS A 13 -7.41 -0.90 1.76
N VAL A 14 -7.91 -0.03 0.87
CA VAL A 14 -8.23 -0.42 -0.52
C VAL A 14 -6.98 -0.85 -1.27
N GLU A 15 -5.88 -0.10 -1.17
CA GLU A 15 -4.61 -0.43 -1.83
C GLU A 15 -4.04 -1.78 -1.35
N LEU A 16 -4.22 -2.12 -0.06
CA LEU A 16 -3.80 -3.41 0.48
C LEU A 16 -4.71 -4.56 0.07
N GLU A 17 -6.02 -4.34 -0.03
CA GLU A 17 -6.98 -5.34 -0.55
C GLU A 17 -6.65 -5.70 -2.01
N GLU A 18 -6.35 -4.71 -2.87
CA GLU A 18 -5.94 -4.95 -4.26
C GLU A 18 -4.66 -5.82 -4.34
N LEU A 19 -3.73 -5.69 -3.39
CA LEU A 19 -2.55 -6.54 -3.35
C LEU A 19 -2.86 -7.98 -2.93
N LEU A 20 -3.84 -8.19 -2.06
CA LEU A 20 -4.29 -9.52 -1.68
C LEU A 20 -4.90 -10.24 -2.89
N ASP A 21 -5.73 -9.57 -3.67
CA ASP A 21 -6.31 -10.13 -4.92
C ASP A 21 -5.21 -10.56 -5.90
N VAL A 22 -4.15 -9.76 -6.05
CA VAL A 22 -3.01 -10.10 -6.92
C VAL A 22 -2.27 -11.34 -6.41
N ILE A 23 -2.10 -11.48 -5.09
CA ILE A 23 -1.49 -12.68 -4.49
C ILE A 23 -2.36 -13.91 -4.76
N GLU A 24 -3.68 -13.80 -4.53
CA GLU A 24 -4.62 -14.89 -4.77
C GLU A 24 -4.60 -15.37 -6.23
N LEU A 25 -4.60 -14.43 -7.19
CA LEU A 25 -4.46 -14.74 -8.62
C LEU A 25 -3.15 -15.45 -8.96
N GLY A 26 -2.05 -15.11 -8.28
CA GLY A 26 -0.75 -15.75 -8.47
C GLY A 26 -0.66 -17.14 -7.83
N LEU A 27 -1.46 -17.42 -6.79
CA LEU A 27 -1.54 -18.70 -6.10
C LEU A 27 -2.41 -19.72 -6.86
N ASP A 28 -3.49 -19.27 -7.50
CA ASP A 28 -4.45 -20.12 -8.20
C ASP A 28 -3.85 -20.98 -9.33
N ASP A 29 -2.74 -20.53 -9.94
CA ASP A 29 -2.05 -21.30 -10.99
C ASP A 29 -0.97 -22.26 -10.46
N GLY A 30 -0.58 -22.14 -9.18
CA GLY A 30 0.34 -23.06 -8.48
C GLY A 30 1.77 -23.18 -9.04
N THR A 31 2.11 -22.49 -10.14
CA THR A 31 3.43 -22.59 -10.75
C THR A 31 4.45 -21.71 -10.01
N PRO A 32 5.63 -22.25 -9.60
CA PRO A 32 6.64 -21.49 -8.86
C PRO A 32 7.08 -20.20 -9.57
N ASN A 33 7.12 -20.21 -10.91
CA ASN A 33 7.51 -19.05 -11.71
C ASN A 33 6.47 -17.92 -11.66
N LYS A 34 5.17 -18.24 -11.71
CA LYS A 34 4.13 -17.20 -11.57
C LYS A 34 4.04 -16.68 -10.15
N MET A 35 4.24 -17.54 -9.14
CA MET A 35 4.29 -17.11 -7.75
C MET A 35 5.45 -16.14 -7.49
N ALA A 36 6.65 -16.44 -8.00
CA ALA A 36 7.80 -15.53 -7.90
C ALA A 36 7.56 -14.19 -8.63
N ALA A 37 6.98 -14.22 -9.83
CA ALA A 37 6.61 -13.00 -10.56
C ALA A 37 5.57 -12.16 -9.80
N THR A 38 4.55 -12.82 -9.24
CA THR A 38 3.49 -12.18 -8.44
C THR A 38 4.08 -11.51 -7.20
N LEU A 39 4.95 -12.22 -6.46
CA LEU A 39 5.61 -11.66 -5.28
C LEU A 39 6.48 -10.43 -5.62
N ASN A 40 7.18 -10.43 -6.75
CA ASN A 40 7.94 -9.26 -7.20
C ASN A 40 7.04 -8.05 -7.51
N VAL A 41 5.88 -8.27 -8.14
CA VAL A 41 4.90 -7.21 -8.42
C VAL A 41 4.35 -6.64 -7.12
N VAL A 42 3.97 -7.51 -6.18
CA VAL A 42 3.48 -7.12 -4.85
C VAL A 42 4.55 -6.36 -4.07
N GLU A 43 5.80 -6.80 -4.09
CA GLU A 43 6.91 -6.12 -3.41
C GLU A 43 7.11 -4.68 -3.95
N MET A 44 7.05 -4.50 -5.27
CA MET A 44 7.17 -3.18 -5.89
C MET A 44 6.00 -2.26 -5.51
N ALA A 45 4.77 -2.78 -5.56
CA ALA A 45 3.59 -2.02 -5.21
C ALA A 45 3.57 -1.62 -3.72
N LEU A 46 3.92 -2.55 -2.82
CA LEU A 46 4.03 -2.29 -1.38
C LEU A 46 5.07 -1.21 -1.07
N LYS A 47 6.22 -1.22 -1.75
CA LYS A 47 7.23 -0.15 -1.63
C LYS A 47 6.68 1.22 -2.05
N GLY A 48 5.87 1.27 -3.11
CA GLY A 48 5.20 2.50 -3.56
C GLY A 48 4.23 3.05 -2.51
N ILE A 49 3.34 2.20 -2.00
CA ILE A 49 2.36 2.56 -0.96
C ILE A 49 3.05 3.09 0.29
N ILE A 50 4.09 2.38 0.77
CA ILE A 50 4.88 2.79 1.94
C ILE A 50 5.51 4.17 1.72
N SER A 51 6.09 4.41 0.54
CA SER A 51 6.72 5.71 0.22
C SER A 51 5.72 6.85 0.29
N VAL A 52 4.54 6.69 -0.33
CA VAL A 52 3.48 7.70 -0.33
C VAL A 52 2.98 7.95 1.09
N HIS A 53 2.75 6.89 1.88
CA HIS A 53 2.30 7.03 3.26
C HIS A 53 3.34 7.73 4.15
N GLN A 54 4.62 7.43 3.99
CA GLN A 54 5.68 8.12 4.72
C GLN A 54 5.78 9.60 4.36
N GLU A 55 5.57 9.97 3.10
CA GLU A 55 5.50 11.38 2.68
C GLU A 55 4.29 12.10 3.29
N ASN A 56 3.13 11.45 3.28
CA ASN A 56 1.91 12.00 3.88
C ASN A 56 2.07 12.26 5.39
N ILE A 57 2.70 11.32 6.12
CA ILE A 57 3.02 11.50 7.55
C ILE A 57 3.95 12.71 7.75
N LYS A 58 5.02 12.84 6.95
CA LYS A 58 5.94 13.99 7.05
C LYS A 58 5.23 15.33 6.80
N VAL A 59 4.30 15.37 5.84
CA VAL A 59 3.50 16.57 5.57
C VAL A 59 2.58 16.89 6.74
N MET A 60 1.91 15.89 7.33
CA MET A 60 1.08 16.07 8.51
C MET A 60 1.89 16.58 9.72
N GLU A 61 3.06 15.99 10.00
CA GLU A 61 3.93 16.42 11.09
C GLU A 61 4.48 17.84 10.92
N LYS A 62 4.69 18.30 9.68
CA LYS A 62 5.07 19.69 9.39
C LYS A 62 3.93 20.64 9.70
N ILE A 63 2.72 20.30 9.25
CA ILE A 63 1.52 21.11 9.50
C ILE A 63 1.29 21.23 11.01
N ASP A 64 1.42 20.14 11.78
CA ASP A 64 1.26 20.17 13.24
C ASP A 64 2.28 21.04 14.00
N LYS A 65 3.45 21.32 13.40
CA LYS A 65 4.47 22.21 14.01
C LYS A 65 4.32 23.67 13.63
N GLU A 66 3.54 23.97 12.59
CA GLU A 66 3.33 25.33 12.07
C GLU A 66 2.07 26.00 12.64
N PHE A 67 1.23 25.28 13.40
CA PHE A 67 0.03 25.76 14.08
C PHE A 67 0.13 25.60 15.61
#